data_AF-A0A1T5M4C9-F1
#
_entry.id   AF-A0A1T5M4C9-F1
#
_cell.length_a   1.000
_cell.length_b   1.000
_cell.length_c   1.000
_cell.angle_alpha   90.00
_cell.angle_beta   90.00
_cell.angle_gamma   90.00
#
_symmetry.space_group_name_H-M   'P 1'
#
loop_
_entity.id
_entity.type
_entity.pdbx_description
1 polymer ?
#
loop_
_entity_poly.entity_id
_entity_poly.type
_entity_poly.pdbx_seq_one_letter_code
_entity_poly.pdbx_strand_id
1 'polypeptide(L)'
;MELQQQFESAVSRSKELTRRPSNEELLSLYALYKQATEGDASGERPGGFDFKAIAKHDAWEELKGKSKELAMQEYILLVEKLYQQYA
;
A
#
# COMPACT_ATOMS: atom_id res chain seq x y z
N MET A 1 11.66 15.65 0.10
CA MET A 1 12.02 15.49 -1.33
C MET A 1 12.65 14.14 -1.60
N GLU A 2 13.66 13.72 -0.82
CA GLU A 2 14.28 12.40 -0.98
C GLU A 2 13.32 11.22 -0.72
N LEU A 3 12.61 11.21 0.41
CA LEU A 3 11.66 10.14 0.74
C LEU A 3 10.56 9.96 -0.32
N GLN A 4 10.02 11.07 -0.84
CA GLN A 4 9.02 11.05 -1.89
C GLN A 4 9.56 10.40 -3.18
N GLN A 5 10.80 10.73 -3.58
CA GLN A 5 11.43 10.12 -4.76
C GLN A 5 11.70 8.62 -4.56
N GLN A 6 12.15 8.22 -3.36
CA GLN A 6 12.32 6.80 -3.03
C GLN A 6 10.98 6.06 -3.06
N PHE A 7 9.91 6.68 -2.55
CA PHE A 7 8.56 6.13 -2.61
C PHE A 7 8.06 5.99 -4.05
N GLU A 8 8.21 6.99 -4.90
CA GLU A 8 7.80 6.92 -6.32
C GLU A 8 8.60 5.86 -7.09
N SER A 9 9.89 5.72 -6.79
CA SER A 9 10.74 4.65 -7.31
C SER A 9 10.23 3.28 -6.84
N ALA A 10 9.93 3.12 -5.56
CA ALA A 10 9.33 1.89 -5.01
C ALA A 10 7.96 1.58 -5.63
N VAL A 11 7.12 2.59 -5.90
CA VAL A 11 5.82 2.40 -6.57
C VAL A 11 6.01 1.89 -7.99
N SER A 12 6.96 2.46 -8.73
CA SER A 12 7.30 2.00 -10.09
C SER A 12 7.83 0.57 -10.05
N ARG A 13 8.77 0.33 -9.15
CA ARG A 13 9.37 -0.97 -8.87
C ARG A 13 8.29 -2.01 -8.52
N SER A 14 7.33 -1.73 -7.65
CA SER A 14 6.26 -2.69 -7.29
C SER A 14 5.50 -3.32 -8.48
N LYS A 15 5.50 -2.67 -9.66
CA LYS A 15 4.86 -3.15 -10.89
C LYS A 15 5.70 -4.15 -11.69
N GLU A 16 7.00 -4.27 -11.43
CA GLU A 16 7.91 -5.17 -12.16
C GLU A 16 8.12 -6.52 -11.46
N LEU A 17 7.40 -6.79 -10.36
CA LEU A 17 7.40 -8.10 -9.70
C LEU A 17 6.96 -9.18 -10.70
N THR A 18 7.80 -10.21 -10.89
CA THR A 18 7.57 -11.26 -11.91
C THR A 18 6.53 -12.29 -11.47
N ARG A 19 6.28 -12.36 -10.16
CA ARG A 19 5.26 -13.22 -9.56
C ARG A 19 4.29 -12.38 -8.74
N ARG A 20 3.02 -12.81 -8.74
CA ARG A 20 1.96 -12.16 -7.96
C ARG A 20 2.19 -12.38 -6.46
N PRO A 21 2.29 -11.31 -5.65
CA PRO A 21 2.31 -11.42 -4.18
C PRO A 21 1.01 -11.99 -3.62
N SER A 22 1.03 -12.37 -2.34
CA SER A 22 -0.16 -12.80 -1.62
C SER A 22 -1.22 -11.69 -1.59
N ASN A 23 -2.49 -12.05 -1.39
CA ASN A 23 -3.54 -11.04 -1.27
C ASN A 23 -3.30 -10.09 -0.08
N GLU A 24 -2.71 -10.60 1.00
CA GLU A 24 -2.35 -9.82 2.19
C GLU A 24 -1.27 -8.77 1.84
N GLU A 25 -0.22 -9.18 1.13
CA GLU A 25 0.84 -8.29 0.66
C GLU A 25 0.30 -7.22 -0.30
N LEU A 26 -0.62 -7.60 -1.20
CA LEU A 26 -1.29 -6.66 -2.10
C LEU A 26 -2.19 -5.66 -1.35
N LEU A 27 -2.86 -6.09 -0.29
CA LEU A 27 -3.66 -5.21 0.56
C LEU A 27 -2.78 -4.24 1.34
N SER A 28 -1.66 -4.72 1.91
CA SER A 28 -0.68 -3.85 2.59
C SER A 28 -0.09 -2.81 1.64
N LEU A 29 0.31 -3.20 0.42
CA LEU A 29 0.77 -2.25 -0.60
C LEU A 29 -0.30 -1.20 -0.92
N TYR A 30 -1.57 -1.62 -1.10
CA TYR A 30 -2.66 -0.70 -1.36
C TYR A 30 -2.88 0.29 -0.21
N ALA A 31 -3.00 -0.22 1.02
CA ALA A 31 -3.26 0.59 2.20
C ALA A 31 -2.13 1.61 2.44
N LEU A 32 -0.88 1.17 2.41
CA LEU A 32 0.30 2.03 2.58
C LEU A 32 0.38 3.09 1.49
N TYR A 33 0.11 2.73 0.23
CA TYR A 33 0.08 3.69 -0.86
C TYR A 33 -1.01 4.76 -0.64
N LYS A 34 -2.23 4.34 -0.32
CA LYS A 34 -3.35 5.25 -0.06
C LYS A 34 -3.07 6.18 1.13
N GLN A 35 -2.53 5.65 2.22
CA GLN A 35 -2.14 6.45 3.38
C GLN A 35 -1.03 7.43 3.05
N ALA A 36 -0.02 7.03 2.27
CA ALA A 36 1.08 7.88 1.85
C ALA A 36 0.61 9.03 0.93
N THR A 37 -0.34 8.78 0.02
CA THR A 37 -0.77 9.79 -0.96
C THR A 37 -1.91 10.65 -0.44
N GLU A 38 -2.93 10.02 0.13
CA GLU A 38 -4.21 10.65 0.48
C GLU A 38 -4.33 10.91 1.99
N GLY A 39 -3.56 10.22 2.83
CA GLY A 39 -3.70 10.27 4.28
C GLY A 39 -4.77 9.30 4.76
N ASP A 40 -5.39 9.60 5.90
CA ASP A 40 -6.41 8.75 6.50
C ASP A 40 -7.54 8.40 5.53
N ALA A 41 -8.05 7.17 5.64
CA ALA A 41 -9.18 6.69 4.87
C ALA A 41 -10.38 7.65 4.96
N SER A 42 -10.96 7.92 3.80
CA SER A 42 -12.10 8.81 3.62
C SER A 42 -13.14 8.18 2.71
N GLY A 43 -14.41 8.54 2.95
CA GLY A 43 -15.56 7.93 2.28
C GLY A 43 -16.25 6.88 3.14
N GLU A 44 -17.36 6.37 2.63
CA GLU A 44 -18.10 5.29 3.28
C GLU A 44 -17.45 3.94 2.94
N ARG A 45 -17.35 3.07 3.96
CA ARG A 45 -16.92 1.69 3.77
C ARG A 45 -17.82 1.01 2.73
N PRO A 46 -17.27 0.42 1.65
CA PRO A 46 -18.06 -0.29 0.65
C PRO A 46 -18.95 -1.38 1.29
N GLY A 47 -20.14 -1.59 0.72
CA GLY A 47 -21.10 -2.59 1.19
C GLY A 47 -21.38 -3.72 0.20
N GLY A 48 -22.23 -4.67 0.59
CA GLY A 48 -22.70 -5.74 -0.28
C GLY A 48 -21.71 -6.89 -0.46
N PHE A 49 -21.55 -7.39 -1.69
CA PHE A 49 -20.73 -8.55 -2.02
C PHE A 49 -19.37 -8.21 -2.64
N ASP A 50 -18.97 -6.92 -2.67
CA ASP A 50 -17.63 -6.52 -3.12
C ASP A 50 -16.60 -6.68 -1.99
N PHE A 51 -16.28 -7.93 -1.68
CA PHE A 51 -15.31 -8.29 -0.65
C PHE A 51 -13.93 -7.69 -0.90
N LYS A 52 -13.57 -7.41 -2.16
CA LYS A 52 -12.28 -6.83 -2.51
C LYS A 52 -12.23 -5.33 -2.18
N ALA A 53 -13.29 -4.59 -2.51
CA ALA A 53 -13.39 -3.18 -2.14
C ALA A 53 -13.47 -3.02 -0.63
N ILE A 54 -14.23 -3.89 0.06
CA ILE A 54 -14.31 -3.93 1.52
C ILE A 54 -12.91 -4.14 2.12
N ALA A 55 -12.20 -5.20 1.73
CA ALA A 55 -10.88 -5.50 2.27
C ALA A 55 -9.86 -4.38 2.02
N LYS A 56 -9.92 -3.74 0.85
CA LYS A 56 -9.07 -2.57 0.53
C LYS A 56 -9.36 -1.39 1.45
N HIS A 57 -10.63 -1.05 1.64
CA HIS A 57 -11.02 0.04 2.52
C HIS A 57 -10.62 -0.27 3.96
N ASP A 58 -10.88 -1.49 4.43
CA ASP A 58 -10.53 -1.92 5.79
C ASP A 58 -9.04 -1.83 6.04
N ALA A 59 -8.21 -2.36 5.13
CA ALA A 59 -6.76 -2.26 5.25
C ALA A 59 -6.27 -0.81 5.26
N TRP A 60 -6.92 0.10 4.52
CA TRP A 60 -6.57 1.53 4.56
C TRP A 60 -7.01 2.20 5.86
N GLU A 61 -8.22 1.92 6.35
CA GLU A 61 -8.74 2.44 7.62
C GLU A 61 -7.89 1.96 8.82
N GLU A 62 -7.34 0.75 8.77
CA GLU A 62 -6.41 0.23 9.79
C GLU A 62 -5.14 1.08 9.95
N LEU A 63 -4.76 1.86 8.92
CA LEU A 63 -3.59 2.74 8.97
C LEU A 63 -3.92 4.17 9.42
N LYS A 64 -5.16 4.43 9.83
CA LYS A 64 -5.59 5.76 10.29
C LYS A 64 -4.68 6.31 11.39
N GLY A 65 -4.31 7.57 11.26
CA GLY A 65 -3.39 8.27 12.16
C GLY A 65 -1.91 8.04 11.83
N LYS A 66 -1.57 7.13 10.90
CA LYS A 66 -0.19 6.99 10.41
C LYS A 66 0.16 8.18 9.52
N SER A 67 1.30 8.83 9.75
CA SER A 67 1.72 9.95 8.90
C SER A 67 2.05 9.49 7.48
N LYS A 68 1.99 10.42 6.52
CA LYS A 68 2.34 10.13 5.12
C LYS A 68 3.78 9.65 5.00
N GLU A 69 4.69 10.24 5.76
CA GLU A 69 6.11 9.88 5.78
C GLU A 69 6.32 8.45 6.28
N LEU A 70 5.66 8.05 7.38
CA LEU A 70 5.75 6.68 7.89
C LEU A 70 5.15 5.67 6.90
N ALA A 71 4.02 6.00 6.28
CA ALA A 71 3.41 5.14 5.25
C ALA A 71 4.33 4.97 4.03
N MET A 72 5.02 6.03 3.59
CA MET A 72 6.02 5.96 2.51
C MET A 72 7.20 5.06 2.88
N GLN A 73 7.74 5.21 4.09
CA GLN A 73 8.87 4.39 4.58
C GLN A 73 8.49 2.91 4.63
N GLU A 74 7.34 2.59 5.21
CA GLU A 74 6.84 1.21 5.28
C GLU A 74 6.54 0.63 3.89
N TYR A 75 6.02 1.45 2.96
CA TYR A 75 5.80 1.02 1.58
C TYR A 75 7.12 0.65 0.89
N ILE A 76 8.15 1.48 1.03
CA ILE A 76 9.49 1.22 0.46
C ILE A 76 10.04 -0.10 1.00
N LEU A 77 10.02 -0.28 2.32
CA LEU A 77 10.49 -1.52 2.97
C LEU A 77 9.72 -2.75 2.49
N LEU A 78 8.40 -2.63 2.32
CA LEU A 78 7.58 -3.73 1.82
C LEU A 78 7.94 -4.07 0.37
N VAL A 79 8.07 -3.09 -0.52
CA VAL A 79 8.46 -3.33 -1.91
C VAL A 79 9.84 -3.99 -2.00
N GLU A 80 10.81 -3.54 -1.21
CA GLU A 80 12.14 -4.16 -1.16
C GLU A 80 12.06 -5.64 -0.76
N LYS A 81 11.29 -5.96 0.29
CA LYS A 81 11.05 -7.35 0.72
C LYS A 81 10.40 -8.17 -0.39
N LEU A 82 9.37 -7.63 -1.04
CA LEU A 82 8.67 -8.32 -2.13
C LEU A 82 9.59 -8.56 -3.33
N TYR A 83 10.48 -7.62 -3.64
CA TYR A 83 11.48 -7.81 -4.69
C TYR A 83 12.43 -8.97 -4.39
N GLN A 84 12.90 -9.11 -3.15
CA GLN A 84 13.77 -10.24 -2.80
C GLN A 84 13.06 -11.60 -2.90
N GLN A 85 11.73 -11.61 -2.77
CA GLN A 85 10.93 -12.83 -2.75
C GLN A 85 10.33 -13.20 -4.12
N TYR A 86 10.07 -12.21 -4.98
CA TYR A 86 9.27 -12.35 -6.20
C TYR A 86 9.91 -11.72 -7.46
N ALA A 87 11.13 -11.18 -7.40
CA ALA A 87 11.87 -10.77 -8.60
C ALA A 87 12.46 -11.99 -9.32
#